data_AF-A0A7R9LZF1-F1
#
_entry.id   AF-A0A7R9LZF1-F1
#
_cell.length_a   1.000
_cell.length_b   1.000
_cell.length_c   1.000
_cell.angle_alpha   90.00
_cell.angle_beta   90.00
_cell.angle_gamma   90.00
#
_symmetry.space_group_name_H-M   'P 1'
#
loop_
_entity.id
_entity.type
_entity.pdbx_description
1 polymer ?
#
loop_
_entity_poly.entity_id
_entity_poly.type
_entity_poly.pdbx_seq_one_letter_code
_entity_poly.pdbx_strand_id
1 'polypeptide(L)'
;MATKDTDVAPGSLVKAIGWGLINKTTYPEILQTLDVPVIERSKCEVIYKNYFNMTVDETSICAGGEGREPCSADSGLPLTINKTLVGITVWTNPCAHLAYPTVYTRFDKH
;
A
#
# COMPACT_ATOMS: atom_id res chain seq x y z
N MET A 1 -9.02 -17.24 -1.84
CA MET A 1 -9.26 -16.70 -3.18
C MET A 1 -9.70 -15.26 -2.99
N ALA A 2 -9.05 -14.29 -3.63
CA ALA A 2 -9.58 -12.94 -3.72
C ALA A 2 -10.82 -13.06 -4.60
N THR A 3 -11.97 -12.84 -4.01
CA THR A 3 -13.23 -12.86 -4.73
C THR A 3 -13.31 -11.58 -5.54
N LYS A 4 -13.67 -11.71 -6.82
CA LYS A 4 -13.86 -10.58 -7.73
C LYS A 4 -14.80 -9.54 -7.10
N ASP A 5 -14.45 -8.26 -7.21
CA ASP A 5 -15.21 -7.11 -6.70
C ASP A 5 -15.37 -7.06 -5.17
N THR A 6 -14.51 -7.75 -4.41
CA THR A 6 -14.54 -7.70 -2.95
C THR A 6 -13.41 -6.82 -2.44
N ASP A 7 -13.79 -5.65 -1.94
CA ASP A 7 -12.82 -4.75 -1.33
C ASP A 7 -12.20 -5.37 -0.08
N VAL A 8 -10.90 -5.14 0.12
CA VAL A 8 -10.26 -5.56 1.36
C VAL A 8 -10.74 -4.63 2.47
N ALA A 9 -11.36 -5.18 3.51
CA ALA A 9 -11.98 -4.38 4.55
C ALA A 9 -10.94 -3.50 5.28
N PRO A 10 -11.24 -2.22 5.58
CA PRO A 10 -10.38 -1.37 6.40
C PRO A 10 -10.00 -2.04 7.72
N GLY A 11 -8.75 -1.86 8.15
CA GLY A 11 -8.18 -2.51 9.33
C GLY A 11 -7.69 -3.95 9.09
N SER A 12 -8.01 -4.58 7.95
CA SER A 12 -7.41 -5.87 7.59
C SER A 12 -5.89 -5.73 7.48
N LEU A 13 -5.16 -6.67 8.07
CA LEU A 13 -3.71 -6.74 7.89
C LEU A 13 -3.37 -7.39 6.56
N VAL A 14 -2.61 -6.67 5.76
CA VAL A 14 -2.09 -7.09 4.46
C VAL A 14 -0.57 -7.03 4.49
N LYS A 15 0.07 -7.89 3.71
CA LYS A 15 1.53 -8.01 3.67
C LYS A 15 2.08 -7.34 2.43
N ALA A 16 2.81 -6.26 2.63
CA ALA A 16 3.68 -5.66 1.63
C ALA A 16 4.98 -6.45 1.57
N ILE A 17 5.49 -6.71 0.36
CA ILE A 17 6.64 -7.57 0.13
C ILE A 17 7.58 -6.86 -0.84
N GLY A 18 8.86 -6.71 -0.51
CA GLY A 18 9.75 -5.98 -1.40
C GLY A 18 11.22 -5.85 -1.01
N TRP A 19 11.97 -5.20 -1.88
CA TRP A 19 13.38 -4.81 -1.70
C TRP A 19 13.55 -3.30 -1.67
N GLY A 20 12.47 -2.54 -1.50
CA GLY A 20 12.55 -1.12 -1.25
C GLY A 20 13.36 -0.82 0.01
N LEU A 21 13.58 0.47 0.20
CA LEU A 21 14.33 0.97 1.32
C LEU A 21 13.78 0.46 2.67
N ILE A 22 14.61 -0.04 3.58
CA ILE A 22 14.15 -0.37 4.96
C ILE A 22 14.28 0.82 5.92
N ASN A 23 14.99 1.84 5.47
CA ASN A 23 15.20 3.14 6.11
C ASN A 23 15.61 4.14 5.02
N LYS A 24 15.91 5.39 5.37
CA LYS A 24 16.20 6.44 4.37
C LYS A 24 17.42 6.19 3.46
N THR A 25 18.26 5.19 3.73
CA THR A 25 19.55 5.01 3.04
C THR A 25 19.89 3.57 2.65
N THR A 26 19.17 2.56 3.16
CA THR A 26 19.58 1.16 3.06
C THR A 26 18.63 0.34 2.20
N TYR A 27 19.18 -0.26 1.14
CA TYR A 27 18.52 -1.33 0.39
C TYR A 27 18.88 -2.69 0.99
N PRO A 28 17.89 -3.54 1.29
CA PRO A 28 18.13 -4.86 1.84
C PRO A 28 18.61 -5.83 0.74
N GLU A 29 19.55 -6.73 1.09
CA GLU A 29 19.99 -7.80 0.17
C GLU A 29 18.99 -8.96 0.09
N ILE A 30 18.18 -9.13 1.13
CA ILE A 30 17.16 -10.17 1.22
C ILE A 30 15.77 -9.56 1.15
N LEU A 31 14.80 -10.32 0.64
CA LEU A 31 13.42 -9.89 0.50
C LEU A 31 12.83 -9.52 1.87
N GLN A 32 12.20 -8.36 1.95
CA GLN A 32 11.54 -7.88 3.16
C GLN A 32 10.03 -8.07 3.07
N THR A 33 9.41 -8.15 4.24
CA THR A 33 7.95 -8.15 4.36
C THR A 33 7.51 -7.28 5.52
N LEU A 34 6.41 -6.57 5.33
CA LEU A 34 5.80 -5.73 6.36
C LEU A 34 4.29 -5.95 6.37
N ASP A 35 3.74 -6.18 7.55
CA ASP A 35 2.29 -6.22 7.75
C ASP A 35 1.77 -4.81 8.02
N VAL A 36 0.87 -4.35 7.16
CA VAL A 36 0.28 -3.01 7.19
C VAL A 36 -1.24 -3.10 7.20
N PRO A 37 -1.93 -2.20 7.92
CA PRO A 37 -3.39 -2.16 7.91
C PRO A 37 -3.90 -1.53 6.61
N VAL A 38 -5.02 -2.03 6.10
CA VAL A 38 -5.78 -1.35 5.04
C VAL A 38 -6.46 -0.10 5.62
N ILE A 39 -6.37 1.00 4.87
CA ILE A 39 -6.99 2.27 5.20
C ILE A 39 -8.28 2.43 4.39
N GLU A 40 -9.29 3.04 5.01
CA GLU A 40 -10.54 3.38 4.34
C GLU A 40 -10.28 4.26 3.10
N ARG A 41 -10.80 3.84 1.94
CA ARG A 41 -10.57 4.52 0.67
C ARG A 41 -10.97 5.99 0.70
N SER A 42 -12.12 6.32 1.28
CA SER A 42 -12.62 7.69 1.41
C SER A 42 -11.62 8.60 2.14
N LYS A 43 -11.01 8.10 3.22
CA LYS A 43 -9.96 8.80 3.99
C LYS A 43 -8.71 8.99 3.14
N CYS A 44 -8.30 7.95 2.41
CA CYS A 44 -7.16 8.00 1.52
C CYS A 44 -7.37 9.00 0.37
N GLU A 45 -8.56 9.02 -0.23
CA GLU A 45 -8.95 9.96 -1.27
C GLU A 45 -8.87 11.41 -0.77
N VAL A 46 -9.43 11.71 0.40
CA VAL A 46 -9.36 13.05 0.99
C VAL A 46 -7.90 13.48 1.20
N ILE A 47 -7.05 12.59 1.70
CA ILE A 47 -5.62 12.86 1.87
C ILE A 47 -4.96 13.15 0.52
N TYR A 48 -5.08 12.24 -0.44
CA TYR A 48 -4.39 12.36 -1.73
C TYR A 48 -4.88 13.53 -2.58
N LYS A 49 -6.17 13.84 -2.50
CA LYS A 49 -6.76 15.02 -3.15
C LYS A 49 -6.22 16.32 -2.54
N ASN A 50 -6.14 16.41 -1.21
CA ASN A 50 -5.74 17.64 -0.54
C ASN A 50 -4.24 17.93 -0.63
N TYR A 51 -3.39 16.90 -0.54
CA TYR A 51 -1.94 17.09 -0.47
C TYR A 51 -1.24 16.96 -1.84
N PHE A 52 -1.83 16.21 -2.78
CA PHE A 52 -1.19 15.88 -4.06
C PHE A 52 -2.06 16.19 -5.28
N ASN A 53 -3.32 16.60 -5.10
CA ASN A 53 -4.28 16.76 -6.19
C ASN A 53 -4.42 15.49 -7.06
N MET A 54 -4.35 14.32 -6.42
CA MET A 54 -4.44 13.00 -7.06
C MET A 54 -5.76 12.31 -6.72
N THR A 55 -6.24 11.48 -7.65
CA THR A 55 -7.47 10.71 -7.49
C THR A 55 -7.16 9.31 -6.94
N VAL A 56 -7.90 8.90 -5.91
CA VAL A 56 -7.96 7.54 -5.39
C VAL A 56 -9.42 7.10 -5.52
N ASP A 57 -9.67 6.03 -6.27
CA ASP A 57 -11.01 5.56 -6.61
C ASP A 57 -11.17 4.05 -6.35
N GLU A 58 -12.24 3.42 -6.86
CA GLU A 58 -12.44 1.98 -6.69
C GLU A 58 -11.35 1.11 -7.33
N THR A 59 -10.48 1.64 -8.18
CA THR A 59 -9.33 0.89 -8.71
C THR A 59 -8.14 0.89 -7.75
N SER A 60 -8.29 1.49 -6.56
CA SER A 60 -7.20 1.67 -5.60
C SER A 60 -7.47 0.98 -4.25
N ILE A 61 -6.39 0.48 -3.64
CA ILE A 61 -6.28 0.09 -2.23
C ILE A 61 -5.27 1.02 -1.57
N CYS A 62 -5.57 1.48 -0.36
CA CYS A 62 -4.61 2.19 0.47
C CYS A 62 -4.24 1.36 1.69
N ALA A 63 -2.95 1.26 2.00
CA ALA A 63 -2.48 0.53 3.16
C ALA A 63 -1.24 1.19 3.79
N GLY A 64 -1.04 0.97 5.08
CA GLY A 64 -0.01 1.63 5.87
C GLY A 64 -0.57 2.69 6.81
N GLY A 65 0.29 3.59 7.29
CA GLY A 65 -0.03 4.49 8.39
C GLY A 65 0.40 3.94 9.75
N GLU A 66 0.22 4.74 10.80
CA GLU A 66 0.49 4.35 12.20
C GLU A 66 1.92 3.85 12.49
N GLY A 67 2.91 4.33 11.71
CA GLY A 67 4.30 3.93 11.87
C GLY A 67 4.68 2.63 11.15
N ARG A 68 3.77 2.09 10.31
CA ARG A 68 4.02 0.90 9.50
C ARG A 68 3.75 1.21 8.04
N GLU A 69 4.78 1.60 7.33
CA GLU A 69 4.67 2.04 5.93
C GLU A 69 5.80 1.41 5.10
N PRO A 70 5.50 0.90 3.90
CA PRO A 70 6.52 0.64 2.90
C PRO A 70 7.23 1.95 2.54
N CYS A 71 8.48 1.82 2.15
CA CYS A 71 9.30 2.95 1.78
C CYS A 71 9.36 3.12 0.26
N SER A 72 9.99 4.21 -0.16
CA SER A 72 10.34 4.43 -1.57
C SER A 72 11.12 3.23 -2.15
N ALA A 73 10.96 3.06 -3.46
CA ALA A 73 11.52 1.96 -4.27
C ALA A 73 10.79 0.61 -4.16
N ASP A 74 9.61 0.57 -3.54
CA ASP A 74 8.69 -0.58 -3.60
C ASP A 74 7.68 -0.53 -4.77
N SER A 75 7.89 0.34 -5.77
CA SER A 75 6.98 0.47 -6.91
C SER A 75 6.88 -0.84 -7.71
N GLY A 76 5.66 -1.28 -8.02
CA GLY A 76 5.39 -2.53 -8.73
C GLY A 76 5.39 -3.77 -7.84
N LEU A 77 5.59 -3.64 -6.53
CA LEU A 77 5.71 -4.77 -5.64
C LEU A 77 4.35 -5.25 -5.09
N PRO A 78 4.23 -6.54 -4.75
CA PRO A 78 2.94 -7.13 -4.43
C PRO A 78 2.47 -6.80 -3.00
N LEU A 79 1.17 -6.53 -2.90
CA LEU A 79 0.41 -6.51 -1.65
C LEU A 79 -0.44 -7.78 -1.57
N THR A 80 -0.31 -8.52 -0.48
CA THR A 80 -0.98 -9.82 -0.35
C THR A 80 -1.80 -9.96 0.92
N ILE A 81 -2.87 -10.75 0.87
CA ILE A 81 -3.61 -11.24 2.04
C ILE A 81 -3.75 -12.75 1.93
N ASN A 82 -3.39 -13.50 2.97
CA ASN A 82 -3.45 -14.97 2.96
C ASN A 82 -2.86 -15.60 1.68
N LYS A 83 -1.66 -15.14 1.27
CA LYS A 83 -0.95 -15.56 0.04
C LYS A 83 -1.67 -15.24 -1.28
N THR A 84 -2.68 -14.39 -1.25
CA THR A 84 -3.40 -13.94 -2.45
C THR A 84 -2.99 -12.50 -2.77
N LEU A 85 -2.66 -12.23 -4.03
CA LEU A 85 -2.40 -10.87 -4.52
C LEU A 85 -3.68 -10.03 -4.49
N VAL A 86 -3.63 -8.87 -3.86
CA VAL A 86 -4.76 -7.93 -3.78
C VAL A 86 -4.44 -6.56 -4.38
N GLY A 87 -3.16 -6.21 -4.45
CA GLY A 87 -2.76 -4.98 -5.12
C GLY A 87 -1.28 -4.94 -5.50
N ILE A 88 -0.95 -3.94 -6.30
CA ILE A 88 0.40 -3.66 -6.79
C ILE A 88 0.74 -2.22 -6.43
N THR A 89 1.87 -1.99 -5.78
CA THR A 89 2.27 -0.66 -5.31
C THR A 89 2.44 0.32 -6.48
N VAL A 90 1.80 1.48 -6.42
CA VAL A 90 1.97 2.55 -7.43
C VAL A 90 2.57 3.81 -6.85
N TRP A 91 2.10 4.26 -5.69
CA TRP A 91 2.56 5.50 -5.06
C TRP A 91 3.07 5.20 -3.66
N THR A 92 4.37 5.36 -3.48
CA THR A 92 5.08 5.22 -2.22
C THR A 92 5.52 6.58 -1.71
N ASN A 93 5.78 6.66 -0.40
CA ASN A 93 6.30 7.86 0.24
C ASN A 93 7.78 7.69 0.62
N PRO A 94 8.53 8.80 0.78
CA PRO A 94 9.82 8.74 1.44
C PRO A 94 9.67 8.16 2.85
N CYS A 95 10.59 7.27 3.23
CA CYS A 95 10.53 6.51 4.48
C CYS A 95 10.13 7.34 5.70
N ALA A 96 9.18 6.81 6.49
CA ALA A 96 8.69 7.37 7.75
C ALA A 96 7.91 8.69 7.61
N HIS A 97 7.23 8.90 6.48
CA HIS A 97 6.29 10.01 6.33
C HIS A 97 4.87 9.58 6.72
N LEU A 98 4.62 9.54 8.03
CA LEU A 98 3.41 9.06 8.72
C LEU A 98 2.08 9.69 8.28
N ALA A 99 2.11 10.69 7.40
CA ALA A 99 0.94 11.47 7.02
C ALA A 99 0.12 10.82 5.91
N TYR A 100 0.70 9.95 5.07
CA TYR A 100 0.05 9.49 3.84
C TYR A 100 0.21 7.97 3.66
N PRO A 101 -0.89 7.19 3.55
CA PRO A 101 -0.80 5.76 3.30
C PRO A 101 -0.23 5.47 1.90
N THR A 102 0.35 4.29 1.70
CA THR A 102 0.79 3.85 0.36
C THR A 102 -0.43 3.45 -0.48
N VAL A 103 -0.42 3.83 -1.76
CA VAL A 103 -1.49 3.51 -2.70
C VAL A 103 -1.05 2.39 -3.64
N TYR A 104 -1.97 1.44 -3.82
CA TYR A 104 -1.82 0.25 -4.64
C TYR A 104 -2.93 0.23 -5.69
N THR A 105 -2.62 -0.17 -6.91
CA THR A 105 -3.64 -0.58 -7.89
C THR A 105 -4.30 -1.85 -7.38
N ARG A 106 -5.63 -1.88 -7.38
CA ARG A 106 -6.43 -3.00 -6.93
C ARG A 106 -6.49 -4.07 -8.02
N PHE A 107 -6.05 -5.28 -7.69
CA PHE A 107 -5.85 -6.32 -8.69
C PHE A 107 -7.16 -6.93 -9.22
N ASP A 108 -8.23 -6.96 -8.42
CA ASP A 108 -9.52 -7.56 -8.80
C ASP A 108 -10.38 -6.68 -9.73
N LYS A 109 -9.92 -5.47 -10.05
CA LYS A 109 -10.57 -4.52 -10.96
C LYS A 109 -10.04 -4.55 -12.39
N HIS A 110 -9.16 -5.52 -12.69
CA HIS A 110 -8.55 -5.76 -14.00
C HIS A 110 -8.62 -7.25 -14.36
#